data_AF-A0A7Y7LMY5-F1
#
_entry.id   AF-A0A7Y7LMY5-F1
#
_cell.length_a   1.000
_cell.length_b   1.000
_cell.length_c   1.000
_cell.angle_alpha   90.00
_cell.angle_beta   90.00
_cell.angle_gamma   90.00
#
_symmetry.space_group_name_H-M   'P 1'
#
loop_
_entity.id
_entity.type
_entity.pdbx_description
1 polymer ?
#
loop_
_entity_poly.entity_id
_entity_poly.type
_entity_poly.pdbx_seq_one_letter_code
_entity_poly.pdbx_strand_id
1 'polypeptide(L)'
;MKALIATSLIAAAAAAQAGDQRVAIDYYTHHYDGADIALSRFHCGAASAMRTSEERGAWLACYDRFARNFRAALPVGRTIPVEVAQAMSEAELAAAQQLMNQVFVQVAQEARQQADLVLLAQGDVLSARSASGLLPGLPAQTRPLPDRP
;
A
#
# COMPACT_ATOMS: atom_id res chain seq x y z
N MET A 1 -57.06 15.75 11.46
CA MET A 1 -56.22 14.56 11.70
C MET A 1 -55.28 14.32 10.51
N LYS A 2 -54.20 15.09 10.37
CA LYS A 2 -53.21 14.93 9.29
C LYS A 2 -51.94 15.74 9.64
N ALA A 3 -51.24 15.34 10.70
CA ALA A 3 -49.97 15.99 11.08
C ALA A 3 -48.95 15.05 11.76
N LEU A 4 -49.29 13.77 11.98
CA LEU A 4 -48.45 12.85 12.77
C LEU A 4 -47.54 11.94 11.93
N ILE A 5 -47.66 11.95 10.60
CA ILE A 5 -46.91 11.01 9.74
C ILE A 5 -45.52 11.55 9.40
N ALA A 6 -45.34 12.88 9.34
CA ALA A 6 -44.07 13.49 8.94
C ALA A 6 -42.98 13.38 10.02
N THR A 7 -43.35 13.44 11.30
CA THR A 7 -42.39 13.42 12.42
C THR A 7 -41.74 12.06 12.63
N SER A 8 -42.48 10.97 12.38
CA SER A 8 -42.00 9.58 12.53
C SER A 8 -40.95 9.18 11.50
N LEU A 9 -41.06 9.69 10.27
CA LEU A 9 -40.10 9.38 9.19
C LEU A 9 -38.73 10.03 9.40
N ILE A 10 -38.72 11.26 9.95
CA ILE A 10 -37.49 12.00 10.24
C ILE A 10 -36.71 11.33 11.39
N ALA A 11 -37.41 10.85 12.42
CA ALA A 11 -36.79 10.13 13.54
C ALA A 11 -36.16 8.80 13.10
N ALA A 12 -36.81 8.04 12.20
CA ALA A 12 -36.28 6.79 11.68
C ALA A 12 -35.03 7.00 10.82
N ALA A 13 -35.01 8.04 9.97
CA ALA A 13 -33.85 8.38 9.16
C ALA A 13 -32.67 8.84 10.02
N ALA A 14 -32.90 9.64 11.07
CA ALA A 14 -31.85 10.06 12.00
C ALA A 14 -31.28 8.88 12.81
N ALA A 15 -32.13 7.94 13.21
CA ALA A 15 -31.69 6.72 13.90
C ALA A 15 -30.87 5.79 12.98
N ALA A 16 -31.27 5.66 11.70
CA ALA A 16 -30.51 4.92 10.70
C ALA A 16 -29.14 5.57 10.45
N GLN A 17 -29.10 6.89 10.24
CA GLN A 17 -27.85 7.64 10.06
C GLN A 17 -26.91 7.52 11.28
N ALA A 18 -27.46 7.59 12.50
CA ALA A 18 -26.69 7.38 13.72
C ALA A 18 -26.16 5.95 13.84
N GLY A 19 -26.93 4.95 13.38
CA GLY A 19 -26.50 3.56 13.29
C GLY A 19 -25.31 3.40 12.34
N ASP A 20 -25.40 3.97 11.14
CA ASP A 20 -24.33 3.94 10.13
C ASP A 20 -23.06 4.65 10.63
N GLN A 21 -23.22 5.79 11.31
CA GLN A 21 -22.10 6.48 11.94
C GLN A 21 -21.43 5.64 13.02
N ARG A 22 -22.19 4.91 13.84
CA ARG A 22 -21.60 4.06 14.90
C ARG A 22 -20.79 2.90 14.33
N VAL A 23 -21.24 2.30 13.23
CA VAL A 23 -20.46 1.28 12.49
C VAL A 23 -19.18 1.90 11.92
N ALA A 24 -19.26 3.09 11.34
CA ALA A 24 -18.09 3.78 10.82
C ALA A 24 -17.11 4.17 11.94
N ILE A 25 -17.60 4.64 13.09
CA ILE A 25 -16.79 4.96 14.27
C ILE A 25 -16.03 3.72 14.71
N ASP A 26 -16.75 2.60 14.91
CA ASP A 26 -16.16 1.32 15.30
C ASP A 26 -15.05 0.86 14.34
N TYR A 27 -15.28 1.03 13.02
CA TYR A 27 -14.25 0.79 12.04
C TYR A 27 -12.99 1.63 12.30
N TYR A 28 -13.12 2.95 12.40
CA TYR A 28 -11.95 3.82 12.59
C TYR A 28 -11.27 3.65 13.96
N THR A 29 -11.99 3.25 15.01
CA THR A 29 -11.42 3.06 16.35
C THR A 29 -10.81 1.67 16.57
N HIS A 30 -11.29 0.64 15.88
CA HIS A 30 -10.90 -0.75 16.17
C HIS A 30 -10.48 -1.58 14.96
N HIS A 31 -10.94 -1.26 13.75
CA HIS A 31 -10.80 -2.14 12.59
C HIS A 31 -10.11 -1.50 11.38
N TYR A 32 -9.66 -0.25 11.48
CA TYR A 32 -8.97 0.45 10.40
C TYR A 32 -7.73 -0.35 9.98
N ASP A 33 -7.69 -0.76 8.71
CA ASP A 33 -6.66 -1.63 8.15
C ASP A 33 -5.73 -0.90 7.15
N GLY A 34 -6.08 0.33 6.76
CA GLY A 34 -5.31 1.13 5.81
C GLY A 34 -5.39 0.66 4.36
N ALA A 35 -6.37 -0.17 4.00
CA ALA A 35 -6.56 -0.63 2.62
C ALA A 35 -6.74 0.54 1.63
N ASP A 36 -7.21 1.69 2.10
CA ASP A 36 -7.38 2.91 1.31
C ASP A 36 -6.05 3.60 0.97
N ILE A 37 -5.04 3.45 1.80
CA ILE A 37 -3.70 4.04 1.63
C ILE A 37 -2.64 3.03 1.20
N ALA A 38 -2.93 1.73 1.22
CA ALA A 38 -1.98 0.67 0.93
C ALA A 38 -1.48 0.66 -0.53
N LEU A 39 -0.24 0.20 -0.73
CA LEU A 39 0.36 0.02 -2.06
C LEU A 39 -0.43 -1.00 -2.91
N SER A 40 -0.99 -2.03 -2.27
CA SER A 40 -1.76 -3.10 -2.92
C SER A 40 -2.95 -2.56 -3.73
N ARG A 41 -3.58 -1.47 -3.28
CA ARG A 41 -4.67 -0.77 -3.98
C ARG A 41 -4.28 -0.26 -5.37
N PHE A 42 -2.99 0.01 -5.60
CA PHE A 42 -2.50 0.53 -6.88
C PHE A 42 -2.13 -0.57 -7.88
N HIS A 43 -2.13 -1.84 -7.44
CA HIS A 43 -1.83 -3.01 -8.26
C HIS A 43 -0.52 -2.88 -9.05
N CYS A 44 0.56 -2.40 -8.41
CA CYS A 44 1.85 -2.15 -9.06
C CYS A 44 2.57 -3.41 -9.59
N GLY A 45 2.04 -4.60 -9.32
CA GLY A 45 2.71 -5.86 -9.61
C GLY A 45 3.74 -6.23 -8.54
N ALA A 46 4.06 -7.52 -8.47
CA ALA A 46 5.03 -8.03 -7.51
C ALA A 46 6.45 -7.57 -7.87
N ALA A 47 7.23 -7.14 -6.87
CA ALA A 47 8.62 -6.72 -7.07
C ALA A 47 9.49 -7.80 -7.76
N SER A 48 9.24 -9.08 -7.44
CA SER A 48 9.96 -10.23 -8.01
C SER A 48 9.74 -10.44 -9.51
N ALA A 49 8.70 -9.84 -10.09
CA ALA A 49 8.42 -9.91 -11.52
C ALA A 49 9.21 -8.87 -12.34
N MET A 50 9.90 -7.93 -11.70
CA MET A 50 10.61 -6.84 -12.39
C MET A 50 12.00 -7.30 -12.86
N ARG A 51 12.11 -7.81 -14.10
CA ARG A 51 13.35 -8.39 -14.66
C ARG A 51 14.12 -7.41 -15.53
N THR A 52 13.43 -6.47 -16.16
CA THR A 52 13.99 -5.50 -17.10
C THR A 52 13.99 -4.09 -16.53
N SER A 53 14.74 -3.19 -17.15
CA SER A 53 14.71 -1.77 -16.80
C SER A 53 13.35 -1.12 -17.08
N GLU A 54 12.66 -1.56 -18.13
CA GLU A 54 11.35 -1.04 -18.51
C GLU A 54 10.27 -1.41 -17.50
N GLU A 55 10.18 -2.70 -17.12
CA GLU A 55 9.25 -3.18 -16.09
C GLU A 55 9.47 -2.45 -14.76
N ARG A 56 10.74 -2.24 -14.37
CA ARG A 56 11.07 -1.45 -13.17
C ARG A 56 10.64 0.01 -13.30
N GLY A 57 10.85 0.64 -14.45
CA GLY A 57 10.39 2.01 -14.71
C GLY A 57 8.86 2.12 -14.56
N ALA A 58 8.13 1.17 -15.12
CA ALA A 58 6.67 1.09 -14.98
C ALA A 58 6.24 0.90 -13.52
N TRP A 59 6.94 0.03 -12.77
CA TRP A 59 6.68 -0.18 -11.35
C TRP A 59 6.91 1.08 -10.53
N LEU A 60 8.02 1.79 -10.74
CA LEU A 60 8.34 3.04 -10.03
C LEU A 60 7.31 4.14 -10.34
N ALA A 61 6.86 4.25 -11.60
CA ALA A 61 5.78 5.16 -11.95
C ALA A 61 4.45 4.80 -11.26
N CYS A 62 4.19 3.52 -11.00
CA CYS A 62 3.08 3.08 -10.18
C CYS A 62 3.25 3.44 -8.69
N TYR A 63 4.41 3.16 -8.13
CA TYR A 63 4.77 3.49 -6.76
C TYR A 63 4.62 4.99 -6.48
N ASP A 64 4.95 5.83 -7.45
CA ASP A 64 4.74 7.28 -7.36
C ASP A 64 3.27 7.69 -7.22
N ARG A 65 2.33 6.94 -7.83
CA ARG A 65 0.89 7.17 -7.62
C ARG A 65 0.48 6.82 -6.19
N PHE A 66 0.97 5.69 -5.68
CA PHE A 66 0.82 5.32 -4.28
C PHE A 66 1.37 6.42 -3.37
N ALA A 67 2.60 6.90 -3.60
CA ALA A 67 3.24 7.88 -2.76
C ALA A 67 2.48 9.23 -2.76
N ARG A 68 1.90 9.63 -3.89
CA ARG A 68 1.01 10.80 -3.96
C ARG A 68 -0.26 10.60 -3.14
N ASN A 69 -0.92 9.45 -3.24
CA ASN A 69 -2.11 9.13 -2.45
C ASN A 69 -1.82 9.09 -0.95
N PHE A 70 -0.75 8.39 -0.55
CA PHE A 70 -0.32 8.29 0.84
C PHE A 70 -0.05 9.67 1.44
N ARG A 71 0.64 10.56 0.71
CA ARG A 71 0.84 11.96 1.16
C ARG A 71 -0.45 12.76 1.23
N ALA A 72 -1.39 12.54 0.32
CA ALA A 72 -2.69 13.22 0.33
C ALA A 72 -3.56 12.79 1.51
N ALA A 73 -3.38 11.57 2.00
CA ALA A 73 -4.04 11.03 3.18
C ALA A 73 -3.47 11.57 4.51
N LEU A 74 -2.38 12.34 4.47
CA LEU A 74 -1.82 13.01 5.65
C LEU A 74 -2.42 14.42 5.88
N PRO A 75 -2.50 14.89 7.14
CA PRO A 75 -2.11 14.20 8.39
C PRO A 75 -3.05 13.04 8.75
N VAL A 76 -2.59 12.15 9.65
CA VAL A 76 -3.37 10.99 10.13
C VAL A 76 -4.74 11.44 10.66
N GLY A 77 -5.80 10.70 10.31
CA GLY A 77 -7.18 11.05 10.63
C GLY A 77 -7.89 11.87 9.55
N ARG A 78 -7.15 12.43 8.57
CA ARG A 78 -7.75 13.18 7.44
C ARG A 78 -8.69 12.34 6.58
N THR A 79 -8.47 11.03 6.51
CA THR A 79 -9.30 10.11 5.71
C THR A 79 -10.60 9.69 6.42
N ILE A 80 -10.80 10.09 7.68
CA ILE A 80 -12.08 9.92 8.37
C ILE A 80 -13.11 10.89 7.75
N PRO A 81 -14.28 10.41 7.29
CA PRO A 81 -15.34 11.28 6.80
C PRO A 81 -15.75 12.31 7.86
N VAL A 82 -16.06 13.54 7.43
CA VAL A 82 -16.32 14.66 8.33
C VAL A 82 -17.49 14.37 9.26
N GLU A 83 -18.55 13.80 8.72
CA GLU A 83 -19.76 13.39 9.43
C GLU A 83 -19.51 12.29 10.48
N VAL A 84 -18.50 11.45 10.28
CA VAL A 84 -18.09 10.41 11.24
C VAL A 84 -17.25 11.06 12.34
N ALA A 85 -16.26 11.88 11.96
CA ALA A 85 -15.42 12.61 12.90
C ALA A 85 -16.23 13.54 13.83
N GLN A 86 -17.29 14.17 13.31
CA GLN A 86 -18.21 15.01 14.10
C GLN A 86 -19.10 14.19 15.05
N ALA A 87 -19.34 12.91 14.77
CA ALA A 87 -20.11 12.01 15.60
C ALA A 87 -19.27 11.31 16.69
N MET A 88 -17.95 11.38 16.59
CA MET A 88 -17.00 10.85 17.58
C MET A 88 -16.90 11.76 18.80
N SER A 89 -16.79 11.15 19.97
CA SER A 89 -16.23 11.78 21.16
C SER A 89 -14.73 12.03 21.02
N GLU A 90 -14.16 12.88 21.88
CA GLU A 90 -12.72 13.14 21.90
C GLU A 90 -11.91 11.86 22.14
N ALA A 91 -12.41 10.94 22.97
CA ALA A 91 -11.76 9.67 23.25
C ALA A 91 -11.78 8.73 22.04
N GLU A 92 -12.90 8.64 21.32
CA GLU A 92 -13.01 7.87 20.08
C GLU A 92 -12.09 8.44 18.99
N LEU A 93 -12.05 9.76 18.85
CA LEU A 93 -11.16 10.41 17.88
C LEU A 93 -9.68 10.17 18.19
N ALA A 94 -9.29 10.26 19.47
CA ALA A 94 -7.92 9.95 19.90
C ALA A 94 -7.56 8.47 19.65
N ALA A 95 -8.47 7.55 19.96
CA ALA A 95 -8.28 6.12 19.70
C ALA A 95 -8.12 5.83 18.20
N ALA A 96 -8.96 6.43 17.36
CA ALA A 96 -8.87 6.31 15.91
C ALA A 96 -7.53 6.85 15.39
N GLN A 97 -7.12 8.05 15.81
CA GLN A 97 -5.82 8.62 15.42
C GLN A 97 -4.65 7.72 15.84
N GLN A 98 -4.71 7.13 17.04
CA GLN A 98 -3.67 6.22 17.51
C GLN A 98 -3.57 4.96 16.64
N LEU A 99 -4.70 4.29 16.38
CA LEU A 99 -4.74 3.10 15.51
C LEU A 99 -4.27 3.44 14.10
N MET A 100 -4.83 4.48 13.51
CA MET A 100 -4.47 4.92 12.16
C MET A 100 -2.99 5.26 12.07
N ASN A 101 -2.39 5.91 13.08
CA ASN A 101 -0.97 6.23 13.05
C ASN A 101 -0.09 4.97 12.97
N GLN A 102 -0.44 3.92 13.72
CA GLN A 102 0.27 2.63 13.66
C GLN A 102 0.15 2.02 12.25
N VAL A 103 -1.05 2.02 11.68
CA VAL A 103 -1.32 1.49 10.34
C VAL A 103 -0.60 2.30 9.25
N PHE A 104 -0.57 3.63 9.34
CA PHE A 104 0.19 4.48 8.41
C PHE A 104 1.69 4.14 8.43
N VAL A 105 2.27 3.93 9.62
CA VAL A 105 3.67 3.51 9.77
C VAL A 105 3.89 2.14 9.12
N GLN A 106 3.01 1.17 9.38
CA GLN A 106 3.08 -0.16 8.79
C GLN A 106 3.01 -0.11 7.26
N VAL A 107 2.00 0.56 6.70
CA VAL A 107 1.83 0.70 5.25
C VAL A 107 3.06 1.35 4.60
N ALA A 108 3.63 2.39 5.23
CA ALA A 108 4.85 3.01 4.75
C ALA A 108 6.05 2.05 4.78
N GLN A 109 6.19 1.23 5.83
CA GLN A 109 7.24 0.22 5.93
C GLN A 109 7.09 -0.88 4.88
N GLU A 110 5.90 -1.42 4.68
CA GLU A 110 5.61 -2.44 3.67
C GLU A 110 5.89 -1.93 2.26
N ALA A 111 5.42 -0.72 1.95
CA ALA A 111 5.65 -0.11 0.65
C ALA A 111 7.15 0.15 0.39
N ARG A 112 7.91 0.59 1.40
CA ARG A 112 9.38 0.73 1.30
C ARG A 112 10.06 -0.61 1.03
N GLN A 113 9.70 -1.66 1.75
CA GLN A 113 10.25 -3.00 1.51
C GLN A 113 10.03 -3.47 0.06
N GLN A 114 8.84 -3.21 -0.50
CA GLN A 114 8.57 -3.53 -1.90
C GLN A 114 9.44 -2.72 -2.87
N ALA A 115 9.66 -1.43 -2.59
CA ALA A 115 10.55 -0.60 -3.40
C ALA A 115 12.00 -1.08 -3.33
N ASP A 116 12.48 -1.43 -2.13
CA ASP A 116 13.84 -1.95 -1.94
C ASP A 116 14.07 -3.24 -2.74
N LEU A 117 13.09 -4.15 -2.77
CA LEU A 117 13.18 -5.38 -3.58
C LEU A 117 13.31 -5.07 -5.08
N VAL A 118 12.59 -4.07 -5.59
CA VAL A 118 12.68 -3.64 -7.00
C VAL A 118 14.03 -3.00 -7.32
N LEU A 119 14.61 -2.26 -6.37
CA LEU A 119 15.93 -1.64 -6.50
C LEU A 119 17.06 -2.68 -6.41
N LEU A 120 16.98 -3.64 -5.49
CA LEU A 120 17.98 -4.72 -5.35
C LEU A 120 18.05 -5.60 -6.60
N ALA A 121 16.92 -5.86 -7.26
CA ALA A 121 16.91 -6.52 -8.57
C ALA A 121 17.73 -5.78 -9.65
N GLN A 122 18.09 -4.49 -9.46
CA GLN A 122 19.04 -3.79 -10.33
C GLN A 122 20.48 -4.21 -10.07
N GLY A 123 20.88 -4.39 -8.81
CA GLY A 123 22.23 -4.74 -8.40
C GLY A 123 22.67 -6.10 -8.95
N ASP A 124 21.80 -7.11 -8.85
CA ASP A 124 22.10 -8.46 -9.35
C ASP A 124 22.17 -8.52 -10.88
N VAL A 125 21.31 -7.79 -11.59
CA VAL A 125 21.35 -7.73 -13.07
C VAL A 125 22.62 -7.03 -13.57
N LEU A 126 23.06 -5.97 -12.89
CA LEU A 126 24.33 -5.30 -13.22
C LEU A 126 25.53 -6.20 -12.90
N SER A 127 25.51 -6.92 -11.78
CA SER A 127 26.58 -7.86 -11.39
C SER A 127 26.67 -9.04 -12.37
N ALA A 128 25.54 -9.64 -12.76
CA ALA A 128 25.49 -10.71 -13.76
C ALA A 128 25.90 -10.24 -15.16
N ARG A 129 25.51 -9.03 -15.58
CA ARG A 129 25.98 -8.43 -16.85
C ARG A 129 27.46 -8.11 -16.83
N SER A 130 28.01 -7.67 -15.69
CA SER A 130 29.44 -7.40 -15.53
C SER A 130 30.26 -8.70 -15.57
N ALA A 131 29.72 -9.78 -14.99
CA ALA A 131 30.30 -11.12 -15.10
C ALA A 131 30.19 -11.70 -16.53
N SER A 132 29.12 -11.38 -17.26
CA SER A 132 28.91 -11.87 -18.64
C SER A 132 29.61 -11.01 -19.71
N GLY A 133 29.96 -9.76 -19.40
CA GLY A 133 30.61 -8.82 -20.31
C GLY A 133 32.14 -8.95 -20.39
N LEU A 134 32.74 -9.89 -19.66
CA LEU A 134 34.19 -10.06 -19.53
C LEU A 134 34.79 -11.18 -20.42
N LEU A 135 34.10 -11.62 -21.47
CA LEU A 135 34.67 -12.56 -22.43
C LEU A 135 34.52 -12.12 -23.90
N PRO A 136 35.38 -11.21 -24.39
CA PRO A 136 35.83 -11.26 -25.77
C PRO A 136 37.03 -12.22 -25.85
N GLY A 137 36.80 -13.43 -26.39
CA GLY A 137 37.86 -14.21 -27.04
C GLY A 137 38.74 -15.11 -26.18
N LEU A 138 38.18 -16.06 -25.44
CA LEU A 138 38.94 -17.27 -25.07
C LEU A 138 38.60 -18.41 -26.04
N PRO A 139 39.56 -18.91 -26.85
CA PRO A 139 39.32 -20.13 -27.61
C PRO A 139 39.08 -21.28 -26.63
N ALA A 140 38.08 -22.10 -26.94
CA ALA A 140 37.79 -23.33 -26.24
C ALA A 140 39.04 -24.23 -26.26
N GLN A 141 39.77 -24.27 -25.14
CA GLN A 141 40.85 -25.23 -24.97
C GLN A 141 40.21 -26.58 -24.63
N THR A 142 39.88 -27.35 -25.68
CA THR A 142 39.67 -28.79 -25.58
C THR A 142 40.99 -29.43 -25.17
N ARG A 143 41.19 -29.68 -23.88
CA ARG A 143 42.23 -30.61 -23.42
C ARG A 143 41.72 -32.03 -23.61
N PRO A 144 42.40 -32.87 -24.41
CA PRO A 144 42.13 -34.30 -24.42
C PRO A 144 42.58 -34.90 -23.08
N LEU A 145 41.74 -35.78 -22.54
CA LEU A 145 42.07 -36.64 -21.41
C LEU A 145 43.25 -37.54 -21.81
N PRO A 146 44.41 -37.53 -21.14
CA PRO A 146 45.44 -38.51 -21.43
C PRO A 146 45.03 -39.85 -20.85
N ASP A 147 44.95 -40.84 -21.74
CA ASP A 147 44.74 -42.25 -21.42
C ASP A 147 45.86 -42.76 -20.51
N ARG A 148 45.44 -43.60 -19.56
CA ARG A 148 46.31 -44.33 -18.65
C ARG A 148 47.14 -45.37 -19.44
N PRO A 149 48.31 -45.73 -18.91
CA PRO A 149 48.42 -47.10 -18.41
C PRO A 149 48.60 -47.16 -16.88
#